data_AF-A0A973MXP3-F1
#
_entry.id   AF-A0A973MXP3-F1
#
_cell.length_a   1.000
_cell.length_b   1.000
_cell.length_c   1.000
_cell.angle_alpha   90.00
_cell.angle_beta   90.00
_cell.angle_gamma   90.00
#
_symmetry.space_group_name_H-M   'P 1'
#
loop_
_entity.id
_entity.type
_entity.pdbx_description
1 polymer ?
#
loop_
_entity_poly.entity_id
_entity_poly.type
_entity_poly.pdbx_seq_one_letter_code
_entity_poly.pdbx_strand_id
1 'polypeptide(L)'
;MWSRFPALALAGSAALFGVSMALAQSGPPPGSPPPPPRNLQVFPKDIPRPQLIANMKLFSQSLGVRCTYCHVGEEGKLDFPNDGKKEKLVARKMLAMVHRINQQDFGVTDFANVKVTCFTCHRGSTKPIAMPPADAPVPPPPAAKPPERGG
;
A
#
# COMPACT_ATOMS: atom_id res chain seq x y z
N MET A 1 -67.97 28.25 14.12
CA MET A 1 -69.20 27.84 14.83
C MET A 1 -69.60 26.48 14.28
N TRP A 2 -69.91 25.52 15.17
CA TRP A 2 -70.31 24.11 14.95
C TRP A 2 -69.16 23.13 14.66
N SER A 3 -68.97 21.96 15.27
CA SER A 3 -69.44 21.26 16.48
C SER A 3 -68.46 20.08 16.69
N ARG A 4 -67.64 20.04 17.75
CA ARG A 4 -67.62 19.02 18.84
C ARG A 4 -68.36 17.69 18.60
N PHE A 5 -67.69 16.55 18.86
CA PHE A 5 -68.06 15.34 19.67
C PHE A 5 -67.04 14.18 19.40
N PRO A 6 -66.95 13.09 20.21
CA PRO A 6 -66.19 12.98 21.46
C PRO A 6 -65.13 11.85 21.46
N ALA A 7 -64.44 11.70 22.60
CA ALA A 7 -63.42 10.70 22.92
C ALA A 7 -64.00 9.34 23.38
N LEU A 8 -63.07 8.38 23.62
CA LEU A 8 -63.12 7.04 24.26
C LEU A 8 -63.04 5.83 23.27
N ALA A 9 -62.27 4.76 23.49
CA ALA A 9 -61.46 4.32 24.64
C ALA A 9 -60.31 3.37 24.20
N LEU A 10 -59.26 3.30 25.04
CA LEU A 10 -58.20 2.28 25.00
C LEU A 10 -58.73 0.86 25.31
N ALA A 11 -58.13 -0.17 24.71
CA ALA A 11 -57.38 -1.25 25.39
C ALA A 11 -57.16 -2.47 24.48
N GLY A 12 -55.96 -3.09 24.54
CA GLY A 12 -55.79 -4.52 24.18
C GLY A 12 -54.54 -4.87 23.39
N SER A 13 -53.43 -5.09 24.08
CA SER A 13 -52.15 -5.60 23.55
C SER A 13 -52.23 -7.02 22.98
N ALA A 14 -51.49 -7.30 21.91
CA ALA A 14 -50.81 -8.58 21.72
C ALA A 14 -49.63 -8.39 20.75
N ALA A 15 -48.43 -8.41 21.31
CA ALA A 15 -47.18 -8.38 20.58
C ALA A 15 -47.03 -9.64 19.70
N LEU A 16 -46.75 -9.45 18.42
CA LEU A 16 -46.08 -10.47 17.61
C LEU A 16 -44.72 -9.90 17.21
N PHE A 17 -43.78 -10.08 18.14
CA PHE A 17 -42.35 -10.07 17.86
C PHE A 17 -42.05 -11.20 16.87
N GLY A 18 -42.16 -10.91 15.57
CA GLY A 18 -41.53 -11.72 14.53
C GLY A 18 -40.04 -11.46 14.58
N VAL A 19 -39.32 -12.27 15.36
CA VAL A 19 -37.86 -12.29 15.44
C VAL A 19 -37.31 -12.61 14.04
N SER A 20 -36.95 -11.58 13.27
CA SER A 20 -36.04 -11.76 12.14
C SER A 20 -34.69 -12.12 12.72
N MET A 21 -34.38 -13.42 12.74
CA MET A 21 -33.07 -13.93 13.11
C MET A 21 -32.01 -13.21 12.29
N ALA A 22 -31.10 -12.57 13.02
CA ALA A 22 -29.88 -12.01 12.48
C ALA A 22 -29.18 -13.08 11.62
N LEU A 23 -28.98 -12.77 10.34
CA LEU A 23 -27.91 -13.40 9.56
C LEU A 23 -26.60 -12.90 10.18
N ALA A 24 -26.16 -13.58 11.24
CA ALA A 24 -24.78 -13.53 11.67
C ALA A 24 -23.94 -13.89 10.44
N GLN A 25 -23.20 -12.92 9.90
CA GLN A 25 -22.23 -13.14 8.85
C GLN A 25 -21.16 -14.09 9.42
N SER A 26 -21.35 -15.39 9.23
CA SER A 26 -20.32 -16.39 9.48
C SER A 26 -19.14 -16.00 8.60
N GLY A 27 -18.02 -15.62 9.22
CA GLY A 27 -16.77 -15.38 8.52
C GLY A 27 -16.37 -16.58 7.66
N PRO A 28 -15.48 -16.39 6.66
CA PRO A 28 -15.10 -17.46 5.76
C PRO A 28 -14.57 -18.69 6.52
N PRO A 29 -14.88 -19.92 6.07
CA PRO A 29 -14.51 -21.13 6.76
C PRO A 29 -12.98 -21.26 6.89
N PRO A 30 -12.49 -21.93 7.96
CA PRO A 30 -11.05 -22.15 8.16
C PRO A 30 -10.42 -22.82 6.92
N GLY A 31 -9.32 -22.26 6.43
CA GLY A 31 -8.62 -22.76 5.24
C GLY A 31 -9.05 -22.11 3.91
N SER A 32 -10.02 -21.20 3.92
CA SER A 32 -10.34 -20.40 2.73
C SER A 32 -9.13 -19.54 2.30
N PRO A 33 -8.80 -19.45 1.00
CA PRO A 33 -7.77 -18.55 0.53
C PRO A 33 -8.03 -17.11 1.00
N PRO A 34 -6.99 -16.35 1.38
CA PRO A 34 -7.19 -14.97 1.78
C PRO A 34 -7.80 -14.18 0.63
N PRO A 35 -8.70 -13.21 0.91
CA PRO A 35 -9.39 -12.46 -0.12
C PRO A 35 -8.40 -11.75 -1.05
N PRO A 36 -8.73 -11.58 -2.33
CA PRO A 36 -7.86 -10.91 -3.29
C PRO A 36 -7.53 -9.48 -2.83
N PRO A 37 -6.32 -8.98 -3.14
CA PRO A 37 -5.95 -7.61 -2.82
C PRO A 37 -6.91 -6.62 -3.49
N ARG A 38 -7.26 -5.55 -2.77
CA ARG A 38 -8.15 -4.48 -3.25
C ARG A 38 -7.40 -3.15 -3.31
N ASN A 39 -7.95 -2.19 -4.07
CA ASN A 39 -7.39 -0.85 -4.25
C ASN A 39 -5.93 -0.80 -4.77
N LEU A 40 -5.57 -1.74 -5.66
CA LEU A 40 -4.34 -1.67 -6.45
C LEU A 40 -4.52 -0.61 -7.53
N GLN A 41 -3.76 0.49 -7.52
CA GLN A 41 -3.90 1.55 -8.52
C GLN A 41 -2.74 1.58 -9.53
N VAL A 42 -1.56 1.10 -9.12
CA VAL A 42 -0.35 1.09 -9.95
C VAL A 42 0.02 -0.33 -10.38
N PHE A 43 -0.18 -1.32 -9.50
CA PHE A 43 0.02 -2.73 -9.85
C PHE A 43 -1.12 -3.29 -10.69
N PRO A 44 -0.86 -4.31 -11.54
CA PRO A 44 -1.89 -5.11 -12.18
C PRO A 44 -2.87 -5.66 -11.13
N LYS A 45 -4.15 -5.73 -11.48
CA LYS A 45 -5.22 -6.16 -10.56
C LYS A 45 -5.15 -7.65 -10.24
N ASP A 46 -4.56 -8.41 -11.14
CA ASP A 46 -4.37 -9.86 -11.15
C ASP A 46 -2.96 -10.30 -10.69
N ILE A 47 -2.15 -9.36 -10.17
CA ILE A 47 -0.82 -9.66 -9.66
C ILE A 47 -0.86 -10.83 -8.64
N PRO A 48 0.00 -11.86 -8.79
CA PRO A 48 0.10 -12.93 -7.81
C PRO A 48 0.40 -12.39 -6.41
N ARG A 49 -0.36 -12.84 -5.41
CA ARG A 49 -0.23 -12.37 -4.02
C ARG A 49 1.21 -12.45 -3.49
N PRO A 50 1.99 -13.53 -3.74
CA PRO A 50 3.39 -13.59 -3.32
C PRO A 50 4.26 -12.49 -3.94
N GLN A 51 4.04 -12.17 -5.23
CA GLN A 51 4.76 -11.13 -5.93
C GLN A 51 4.40 -9.74 -5.39
N LEU A 52 3.12 -9.49 -5.09
CA LEU A 52 2.71 -8.23 -4.45
C LEU A 52 3.39 -8.07 -3.08
N ILE A 53 3.42 -9.12 -2.26
CA ILE A 53 4.07 -9.10 -0.95
C ILE A 53 5.58 -8.88 -1.10
N ALA A 54 6.23 -9.49 -2.11
CA ALA A 54 7.65 -9.27 -2.37
C ALA A 54 7.97 -7.79 -2.69
N ASN A 55 7.13 -7.14 -3.51
CA ASN A 55 7.25 -5.71 -3.78
C ASN A 55 7.09 -4.86 -2.49
N MET A 56 6.11 -5.18 -1.64
CA MET A 56 5.93 -4.47 -0.37
C MET A 56 7.15 -4.62 0.55
N LYS A 57 7.74 -5.81 0.61
CA LYS A 57 8.98 -6.05 1.37
C LYS A 57 10.15 -5.26 0.81
N LEU A 58 10.30 -5.19 -0.52
CA LEU A 58 11.33 -4.36 -1.16
C LEU A 58 11.18 -2.88 -0.76
N PHE A 59 9.95 -2.34 -0.74
CA PHE A 59 9.71 -0.96 -0.33
C PHE A 59 10.05 -0.74 1.15
N SER A 60 9.59 -1.65 2.02
CA SER A 60 9.87 -1.65 3.46
C SER A 60 11.38 -1.60 3.73
N GLN A 61 12.15 -2.47 3.08
CA GLN A 61 13.61 -2.52 3.19
C GLN A 61 14.28 -1.27 2.60
N SER A 62 13.78 -0.78 1.46
CA SER A 62 14.34 0.39 0.79
C SER A 62 14.25 1.67 1.63
N LEU A 63 13.19 1.80 2.42
CA LEU A 63 12.91 2.98 3.26
C LEU A 63 13.32 2.79 4.72
N GLY A 64 13.69 1.56 5.14
CA GLY A 64 14.01 1.26 6.54
C GLY A 64 12.81 1.30 7.48
N VAL A 65 11.62 0.92 7.00
CA VAL A 65 10.35 1.01 7.75
C VAL A 65 9.62 -0.33 7.81
N ARG A 66 8.54 -0.41 8.61
CA ARG A 66 7.61 -1.55 8.64
C ARG A 66 6.30 -1.26 7.89
N CYS A 67 5.49 -2.29 7.68
CA CYS A 67 4.21 -2.23 6.97
C CYS A 67 3.26 -1.14 7.51
N THR A 68 3.22 -0.96 8.84
CA THR A 68 2.42 0.06 9.55
C THR A 68 2.83 1.50 9.19
N TYR A 69 3.99 1.72 8.57
CA TYR A 69 4.40 3.04 8.10
C TYR A 69 3.50 3.54 6.95
N CYS A 70 3.14 2.65 6.02
CA CYS A 70 2.28 3.00 4.89
C CYS A 70 0.83 2.55 5.06
N HIS A 71 0.60 1.42 5.73
CA HIS A 71 -0.76 0.85 5.88
C HIS A 71 -1.40 1.27 7.20
N VAL A 72 -2.71 1.49 7.18
CA VAL A 72 -3.53 1.81 8.36
C VAL A 72 -3.68 0.56 9.23
N GLY A 73 -3.58 0.72 10.55
CA GLY A 73 -3.77 -0.35 11.52
C GLY A 73 -2.51 -0.72 12.30
N GLU A 74 -2.56 -1.89 12.95
CA GLU A 74 -1.49 -2.42 13.79
C GLU A 74 -0.83 -3.65 13.13
N GLU A 75 0.34 -4.05 13.62
CA GLU A 75 1.03 -5.24 13.12
C GLU A 75 0.11 -6.47 13.23
N GLY A 76 -0.03 -7.22 12.13
CA GLY A 76 -0.95 -8.35 12.04
C GLY A 76 -2.43 -8.00 11.82
N LYS A 77 -2.81 -6.71 11.92
CA LYS A 77 -4.19 -6.21 11.73
C LYS A 77 -4.21 -4.96 10.85
N LEU A 78 -3.66 -5.07 9.64
CA LEU A 78 -3.56 -3.97 8.69
C LEU A 78 -4.76 -3.92 7.74
N ASP A 79 -5.31 -2.73 7.55
CA ASP A 79 -6.27 -2.40 6.50
C ASP A 79 -5.50 -1.99 5.23
N PHE A 80 -5.04 -3.00 4.47
CA PHE A 80 -4.20 -2.77 3.29
C PHE A 80 -4.84 -1.89 2.20
N PRO A 81 -6.14 -2.01 1.89
CA PRO A 81 -6.79 -1.17 0.89
C PRO A 81 -6.91 0.31 1.28
N ASN A 82 -6.93 0.64 2.57
CA ASN A 82 -7.19 1.98 3.07
C ASN A 82 -6.05 2.97 2.74
N ASP A 83 -6.43 4.15 2.24
CA ASP A 83 -5.52 5.23 1.81
C ASP A 83 -5.40 6.37 2.85
N GLY A 84 -5.87 6.15 4.09
CA GLY A 84 -5.88 7.14 5.17
C GLY A 84 -4.48 7.61 5.63
N LYS A 85 -3.39 6.98 5.18
CA LYS A 85 -2.01 7.42 5.42
C LYS A 85 -1.44 8.10 4.19
N LYS A 86 -0.94 9.33 4.36
CA LYS A 86 -0.29 10.11 3.30
C LYS A 86 0.92 9.38 2.69
N GLU A 87 1.63 8.59 3.48
CA GLU A 87 2.81 7.83 3.08
C GLU A 87 2.48 6.86 1.95
N LYS A 88 1.31 6.22 1.98
CA LYS A 88 0.84 5.32 0.92
C LYS A 88 0.54 6.08 -0.37
N LEU A 89 -0.09 7.24 -0.27
CA LEU A 89 -0.39 8.09 -1.43
C LEU A 89 0.91 8.58 -2.10
N VAL A 90 1.90 8.98 -1.32
CA VAL A 90 3.24 9.33 -1.83
C VAL A 90 3.92 8.12 -2.46
N ALA A 91 3.87 6.94 -1.81
CA ALA A 91 4.46 5.71 -2.35
C ALA A 91 3.88 5.34 -3.72
N ARG A 92 2.58 5.54 -3.96
CA ARG A 92 1.98 5.34 -5.29
C ARG A 92 2.59 6.26 -6.35
N LYS A 93 2.78 7.54 -6.03
CA LYS A 93 3.45 8.51 -6.92
C LYS A 93 4.90 8.11 -7.18
N MET A 94 5.62 7.69 -6.15
CA MET A 94 7.02 7.24 -6.27
C MET A 94 7.13 5.96 -7.11
N LEU A 95 6.21 5.02 -6.96
CA LEU A 95 6.19 3.81 -7.78
C LEU A 95 5.97 4.13 -9.26
N ALA A 96 5.02 5.02 -9.57
CA ALA A 96 4.82 5.50 -10.93
C ALA A 96 6.06 6.21 -11.49
N MET A 97 6.73 7.03 -10.67
CA MET A 97 7.98 7.69 -11.04
C MET A 97 9.10 6.70 -11.36
N VAL A 98 9.36 5.72 -10.51
CA VAL A 98 10.40 4.70 -10.73
C VAL A 98 10.09 3.85 -11.95
N HIS A 99 8.82 3.50 -12.17
CA HIS A 99 8.40 2.78 -13.37
C HIS A 99 8.69 3.59 -14.63
N ARG A 100 8.31 4.87 -14.62
CA ARG A 100 8.56 5.81 -15.70
C ARG A 100 10.06 5.93 -16.01
N ILE A 101 10.91 6.12 -15.01
CA ILE A 101 12.37 6.24 -15.20
C ILE A 101 12.92 4.97 -15.87
N ASN A 102 12.60 3.79 -15.32
CA ASN A 102 13.11 2.54 -15.88
C ASN A 102 12.64 2.31 -17.31
N GLN A 103 11.37 2.59 -17.62
CA GLN A 103 10.82 2.36 -18.96
C GLN A 103 11.26 3.41 -19.97
N GLN A 104 11.09 4.70 -19.65
CA GLN A 104 11.28 5.79 -20.60
C GLN A 104 12.75 6.16 -20.76
N ASP A 105 13.52 6.18 -19.67
CA ASP A 105 14.91 6.65 -19.71
C ASP A 105 15.88 5.50 -19.99
N PHE A 106 15.54 4.28 -19.57
CA PHE A 106 16.43 3.11 -19.67
C PHE A 106 15.89 1.97 -20.56
N GLY A 107 14.68 2.10 -21.14
CA GLY A 107 14.11 1.08 -22.03
C GLY A 107 13.86 -0.27 -21.35
N VAL A 108 13.74 -0.31 -20.02
CA VAL A 108 13.59 -1.55 -19.25
C VAL A 108 12.17 -2.09 -19.43
N THR A 109 12.06 -3.29 -19.98
CA THR A 109 10.80 -4.02 -20.18
C THR A 109 10.65 -5.23 -19.26
N ASP A 110 11.75 -5.67 -18.64
CA ASP A 110 11.78 -6.79 -17.69
C ASP A 110 12.33 -6.38 -16.32
N PHE A 111 12.00 -7.14 -15.27
CA PHE A 111 12.50 -6.86 -13.91
C PHE A 111 13.98 -7.21 -13.70
N ALA A 112 14.57 -8.06 -14.54
CA ALA A 112 15.96 -8.47 -14.40
C ALA A 112 16.94 -7.33 -14.71
N ASN A 113 16.51 -6.38 -15.55
CA ASN A 113 17.31 -5.26 -16.02
C ASN A 113 16.98 -3.92 -15.36
N VAL A 114 16.25 -3.92 -14.24
CA VAL A 114 15.87 -2.69 -13.54
C VAL A 114 17.11 -1.86 -13.17
N LYS A 115 17.09 -0.55 -13.48
CA LYS A 115 18.22 0.36 -13.26
C LYS A 115 18.03 1.21 -12.01
N VAL A 116 16.79 1.60 -11.73
CA VAL A 116 16.42 2.43 -10.59
C VAL A 116 15.42 1.69 -9.72
N THR A 117 15.68 1.65 -8.42
CA THR A 117 14.75 1.13 -7.42
C THR A 117 14.51 2.18 -6.34
N CYS A 118 13.60 1.90 -5.41
CA CYS A 118 13.41 2.75 -4.24
C CYS A 118 14.72 2.91 -3.44
N PHE A 119 15.53 1.84 -3.36
CA PHE A 119 16.79 1.85 -2.62
C PHE A 119 17.85 2.76 -3.25
N THR A 120 17.83 2.96 -4.57
CA THR A 120 18.76 3.85 -5.29
C THR A 120 18.82 5.24 -4.63
N CYS A 121 17.67 5.78 -4.24
CA CYS A 121 17.57 7.09 -3.59
C CYS A 121 17.40 7.00 -2.07
N HIS A 122 16.54 6.10 -1.58
CA HIS A 122 16.18 6.08 -0.16
C HIS A 122 17.27 5.49 0.73
N ARG A 123 18.03 4.50 0.25
CA ARG A 123 19.17 3.89 0.96
C ARG A 123 18.89 3.55 2.43
N GLY A 124 17.70 3.02 2.73
CA GLY A 124 17.27 2.65 4.09
C GLY A 124 16.71 3.80 4.93
N SER A 125 16.43 4.96 4.34
CA SER A 125 15.84 6.13 4.99
C SER A 125 14.50 6.52 4.35
N THR A 126 13.58 7.05 5.15
CA THR A 126 12.30 7.59 4.64
C THR A 126 12.47 8.83 3.78
N LYS A 127 13.61 9.53 3.90
CA LYS A 127 13.93 10.73 3.13
C LYS A 127 15.26 10.54 2.41
N PRO A 128 15.28 10.61 1.07
CA PRO A 128 16.51 10.66 0.30
C PRO A 128 17.35 11.90 0.63
N ILE A 129 18.66 11.76 0.52
CA ILE A 129 19.60 12.90 0.56
C ILE A 129 19.54 13.59 -0.80
N ALA A 130 18.93 14.78 -0.83
CA ALA A 130 18.75 15.53 -2.08
C ALA A 130 19.98 16.35 -2.48
N MET A 131 20.86 16.66 -1.53
CA MET A 131 22.07 17.45 -1.75
C MET A 131 23.24 16.83 -0.96
N PRO A 132 24.47 16.85 -1.50
CA PRO A 132 25.63 16.44 -0.73
C PRO A 132 25.77 17.31 0.53
N PRO A 133 26.33 16.77 1.62
CA PRO A 133 26.75 17.59 2.76
C PRO A 133 27.69 18.70 2.29
N ALA A 134 27.53 19.92 2.82
CA ALA A 134 28.32 21.08 2.41
C ALA A 134 29.83 20.85 2.53
N ASP A 135 30.23 20.09 3.56
CA ASP A 135 31.64 19.79 3.86
C ASP A 135 32.05 18.37 3.44
N ALA A 136 31.29 17.71 2.55
CA ALA A 136 31.66 16.38 2.08
C ALA A 136 32.99 16.45 1.29
N PRO A 137 34.03 15.70 1.69
CA PRO A 137 35.28 15.69 0.93
C PRO A 137 35.02 15.13 -0.46
N VAL A 138 35.54 15.80 -1.49
CA VAL A 138 35.50 15.31 -2.86
C VAL A 138 36.32 14.02 -2.90
N PRO A 139 35.73 12.87 -3.28
CA PRO A 139 36.50 11.63 -3.38
C PRO A 139 37.60 11.80 -4.44
N PRO A 140 38.80 11.23 -4.22
CA PRO A 140 39.85 11.29 -5.22
C PRO A 140 39.35 10.63 -6.52
N PRO A 141 39.83 11.10 -7.70
CA PRO A 141 39.46 10.48 -8.97
C PRO A 141 39.77 8.98 -8.94
N PRO A 142 38.98 8.15 -9.64
CA PRO A 142 39.25 6.72 -9.72
C PRO A 142 40.70 6.50 -10.18
N ALA A 143 41.41 5.60 -9.50
CA ALA A 143 42.74 5.21 -9.93
C ALA A 143 42.68 4.73 -11.39
N ALA A 144 43.61 5.19 -12.23
CA ALA A 144 43.70 4.74 -13.60
C ALA A 144 43.80 3.20 -13.60
N LYS A 145 42.93 2.53 -14.35
CA LYS A 145 43.06 1.09 -14.55
C LYS A 145 44.44 0.84 -15.19
N PRO A 146 45.21 -0.17 -14.72
CA PRO A 146 46.43 -0.57 -15.40
C PRO A 146 46.12 -0.88 -16.88
N PRO A 147 47.03 -0.59 -17.82
CA PRO A 147 46.80 -0.92 -19.22
C PRO A 147 46.48 -2.40 -19.34
N GLU A 148 45.36 -2.72 -20.00
CA GLU A 148 45.01 -4.11 -20.31
C GLU A 148 46.14 -4.68 -21.15
N ARG A 149 46.79 -5.74 -20.66
CA ARG A 149 47.84 -6.44 -21.39
C ARG A 149 47.17 -7.10 -22.59
N GLY A 150 47.29 -6.47 -23.75
CA GLY A 150 46.81 -7.02 -25.02
C GLY A 150 47.31 -8.45 -25.22
N GLY A 151 46.38 -9.34 -25.54
CA GLY A 151 46.65 -10.72 -25.97
C GLY A 151 46.76 -10.81 -27.49
#